data_AF-A0A843UEW5-F1
#
_entry.id   AF-A0A843UEW5-F1
#
_cell.length_a   1.000
_cell.length_b   1.000
_cell.length_c   1.000
_cell.angle_alpha   90.00
_cell.angle_beta   90.00
_cell.angle_gamma   90.00
#
_symmetry.space_group_name_H-M   'P 1'
#
loop_
_entity.id
_entity.type
_entity.pdbx_description
1 polymer ?
#
loop_
_entity_poly.entity_id
_entity_poly.type
_entity_poly.pdbx_seq_one_letter_code
_entity_poly.pdbx_strand_id
1 'polypeptide(L)'
;MSQEIDRSSELVCIHDSARPLVLTEDIRKVLADGLLNGAAVLGVPVKATIKEQGSSMHKKGKMHNVDDCMSIATMQANSKSFVVKTLDRKTLWEMQTPQVIKPDLLRKGFDLVHRILSSFGNISGTKGVCGAQMGNIQLRQLALEVERAESLSMDELFYTLSEGLEVTDDVSIVEHLKQPVYITEGSYTNIKVTTPDDLLLAERILNLEKSVV
;
A
#
# COMPACT_ATOMS: atom_id res chain seq x y z
N MET A 1 6.25 -15.88 -16.18
CA MET A 1 7.27 -16.57 -15.35
C MET A 1 6.66 -16.78 -13.99
N SER A 2 6.39 -18.01 -13.57
CA SER A 2 6.10 -18.28 -12.15
C SER A 2 7.42 -18.18 -11.41
N GLN A 3 7.58 -17.18 -10.55
CA GLN A 3 8.69 -17.18 -9.61
C GLN A 3 8.40 -18.27 -8.57
N GLU A 4 9.26 -19.28 -8.50
CA GLU A 4 9.13 -20.36 -7.54
C GLU A 4 10.02 -20.04 -6.34
N ILE A 5 9.42 -19.95 -5.16
CA ILE A 5 10.14 -19.76 -3.89
C ILE A 5 10.60 -21.13 -3.41
N ASP A 6 11.89 -21.28 -3.13
CA ASP A 6 12.43 -22.48 -2.48
C ASP A 6 11.69 -22.74 -1.16
N ARG A 7 11.12 -23.94 -1.01
CA ARG A 7 10.34 -24.35 0.16
C ARG A 7 11.14 -24.36 1.46
N SER A 8 12.48 -24.36 1.38
CA SER A 8 13.38 -24.28 2.54
C SER A 8 13.70 -22.85 2.97
N SER A 9 13.28 -21.83 2.20
CA SER A 9 13.52 -20.43 2.54
C SER A 9 12.78 -20.05 3.82
N GLU A 10 13.44 -19.40 4.77
CA GLU A 10 12.81 -18.86 5.98
C GLU A 10 12.09 -17.53 5.72
N LEU A 11 12.56 -16.79 4.70
CA LEU A 11 12.09 -15.47 4.33
C LEU A 11 12.02 -15.34 2.80
N VAL A 12 11.07 -14.53 2.34
CA VAL A 12 10.98 -14.04 0.97
C VAL A 12 11.37 -12.57 1.01
N CYS A 13 12.33 -12.17 0.19
CA CYS A 13 12.79 -10.79 0.07
C CYS A 13 12.48 -10.30 -1.34
N ILE A 14 11.63 -9.28 -1.45
CA ILE A 14 11.15 -8.73 -2.70
C ILE A 14 11.76 -7.34 -2.88
N HIS A 15 12.39 -7.09 -4.02
CA HIS A 15 13.13 -5.86 -4.29
C HIS A 15 12.82 -5.30 -5.67
N ASP A 16 12.68 -3.98 -5.75
CA ASP A 16 12.51 -3.30 -7.02
C ASP A 16 13.86 -3.19 -7.73
N SER A 17 13.97 -3.71 -8.95
CA SER A 17 15.16 -3.52 -9.76
C SER A 17 15.47 -2.05 -10.05
N ALA A 18 14.46 -1.18 -10.00
CA ALA A 18 14.58 0.27 -10.12
C ALA A 18 15.18 0.95 -8.87
N ARG A 19 15.48 0.22 -7.79
CA ARG A 19 16.20 0.72 -6.61
C ARG A 19 17.61 0.13 -6.55
N PRO A 20 18.57 0.60 -7.38
CA PRO A 20 19.88 -0.02 -7.48
C PRO A 20 20.82 0.31 -6.31
N LEU A 21 20.45 1.24 -5.43
CA LEU A 21 21.33 1.82 -4.40
C LEU A 21 21.00 1.38 -2.98
N VAL A 22 20.32 0.24 -2.83
CA VAL A 22 20.06 -0.34 -1.51
C VAL A 22 21.38 -0.72 -0.83
N LEU A 23 21.58 -0.28 0.40
CA LEU A 23 22.79 -0.59 1.18
C LEU A 23 22.71 -2.02 1.75
N THR A 24 23.85 -2.73 1.76
CA THR A 24 23.90 -4.08 2.34
C THR A 24 23.53 -4.09 3.83
N GLU A 25 23.82 -3.01 4.56
CA GLU A 25 23.44 -2.91 5.97
C GLU A 25 21.92 -2.79 6.17
N ASP A 26 21.23 -2.04 5.30
CA ASP A 26 19.77 -1.92 5.31
C ASP A 26 19.11 -3.26 4.96
N ILE A 27 19.66 -4.00 3.99
CA ILE A 27 19.20 -5.36 3.66
C ILE A 27 19.29 -6.27 4.89
N ARG A 28 20.42 -6.23 5.61
CA ARG A 28 20.59 -7.07 6.82
C ARG A 28 19.61 -6.71 7.92
N LYS A 29 19.36 -5.42 8.16
CA LYS A 29 18.38 -4.95 9.15
C LYS A 29 16.98 -5.45 8.82
N VAL A 30 16.51 -5.21 7.59
CA VAL A 30 15.13 -5.57 7.21
C VAL A 30 14.91 -7.09 7.17
N LEU A 31 15.95 -7.87 6.84
CA LEU A 31 15.90 -9.33 6.97
C LEU A 31 15.77 -9.77 8.43
N ALA A 32 16.55 -9.18 9.33
CA ALA A 32 16.47 -9.49 10.76
C ALA A 32 15.10 -9.11 11.35
N ASP A 33 14.59 -7.93 11.00
CA ASP A 33 13.28 -7.47 11.45
C ASP A 33 12.15 -8.35 10.86
N GLY A 34 12.27 -8.78 9.60
CA GLY A 34 11.32 -9.71 8.98
C GLY A 34 11.33 -11.10 9.65
N LEU A 35 12.51 -11.58 10.07
CA LEU A 35 12.61 -12.83 10.83
C LEU A 35 11.90 -12.75 12.18
N LEU A 36 12.08 -11.64 12.89
CA LEU A 36 11.50 -11.40 14.21
C LEU A 36 9.98 -11.14 14.16
N ASN A 37 9.54 -10.28 13.25
CA ASN A 37 8.16 -9.78 13.20
C ASN A 37 7.26 -10.55 12.22
N GLY A 38 7.84 -11.37 11.34
CA GLY A 38 7.14 -12.11 10.30
C GLY A 38 7.01 -11.35 8.97
N ALA A 39 6.89 -10.02 9.03
CA ALA A 39 6.98 -9.14 7.87
C ALA A 39 7.68 -7.82 8.25
N ALA A 40 8.51 -7.31 7.35
CA ALA A 40 9.18 -6.03 7.49
C ALA A 40 9.35 -5.33 6.13
N VAL A 41 9.42 -4.01 6.15
CA VAL A 41 9.60 -3.16 4.96
C VAL A 41 10.60 -2.05 5.26
N LEU A 42 11.48 -1.74 4.31
CA LEU A 42 12.30 -0.54 4.42
C LEU A 42 11.44 0.71 4.24
N GLY A 43 11.70 1.73 5.04
CA GLY A 43 11.08 3.03 4.87
C GLY A 43 11.95 4.16 5.41
N VAL A 44 11.61 5.38 5.02
CA VAL A 44 12.21 6.60 5.58
C VAL A 44 11.13 7.59 6.02
N PRO A 45 11.35 8.40 7.07
CA PRO A 45 10.40 9.43 7.46
C PRO A 45 10.18 10.45 6.33
N VAL A 46 8.92 10.86 6.11
CA VAL A 46 8.61 11.84 5.07
C VAL A 46 9.11 13.23 5.47
N LYS A 47 9.93 13.84 4.61
CA LYS A 47 10.45 15.20 4.77
C LYS A 47 9.53 16.26 4.15
N ALA A 48 8.86 15.92 3.05
CA ALA A 48 8.00 16.83 2.31
C ALA A 48 6.73 17.18 3.11
N THR A 49 6.14 18.36 2.84
CA THR A 49 4.80 18.67 3.34
C THR A 49 3.77 18.01 2.43
N ILE A 50 3.03 17.03 2.96
CA ILE A 50 2.03 16.28 2.20
C ILE A 50 0.63 16.87 2.37
N LYS A 51 -0.11 16.95 1.26
CA LYS A 51 -1.49 17.44 1.20
C LYS A 51 -2.41 16.33 0.69
N GLU A 52 -3.57 16.18 1.31
CA GLU A 52 -4.65 15.36 0.76
C GLU A 52 -5.43 16.18 -0.28
N GLN A 53 -5.73 15.56 -1.43
CA GLN A 53 -6.47 16.15 -2.53
C GLN A 53 -7.93 15.72 -2.50
N GLY A 54 -8.84 16.62 -2.88
CA GLY A 54 -10.27 16.32 -3.05
C GLY A 54 -10.92 17.15 -4.14
N SER A 55 -12.11 16.71 -4.56
CA SER A 55 -12.84 17.24 -5.72
C SER A 55 -13.72 18.47 -5.40
N SER A 56 -13.79 18.92 -4.14
CA SER A 56 -14.64 20.06 -3.74
C SER A 56 -14.01 20.91 -2.63
N MET A 57 -14.06 22.24 -2.79
CA MET A 57 -13.66 23.22 -1.79
C MET A 57 -14.57 23.10 -0.56
N HIS A 58 -14.05 22.63 0.58
CA HIS A 58 -14.73 22.85 1.87
C HIS A 58 -14.65 24.34 2.21
N LYS A 59 -15.70 25.11 1.89
CA LYS A 59 -15.88 26.44 2.48
C LYS A 59 -16.12 26.26 3.99
N LYS A 60 -15.08 26.49 4.81
CA LYS A 60 -15.27 26.80 6.24
C LYS A 60 -15.90 28.19 6.35
N GLY A 61 -17.21 28.29 6.15
CA GLY A 61 -18.00 29.49 6.40
C GLY A 61 -19.37 29.06 6.91
N LYS A 62 -19.80 29.59 8.06
CA LYS A 62 -21.16 29.39 8.56
C LYS A 62 -22.14 29.81 7.47
N MET A 63 -23.01 28.89 7.07
CA MET A 63 -24.10 29.13 6.13
C MET A 63 -25.07 30.11 6.80
N HIS A 64 -25.04 31.38 6.41
CA HIS A 64 -25.85 32.42 7.03
C HIS A 64 -27.18 32.66 6.33
N ASN A 65 -27.40 32.15 5.11
CA ASN A 65 -28.69 32.26 4.41
C ASN A 65 -28.93 31.06 3.48
N VAL A 66 -30.20 30.68 3.33
CA VAL A 66 -30.69 29.56 2.51
C VAL A 66 -30.81 29.89 1.01
N ASP A 67 -30.54 31.13 0.60
CA ASP A 67 -30.73 31.60 -0.78
C ASP A 67 -29.49 31.50 -1.68
N ASP A 68 -28.33 31.06 -1.15
CA ASP A 68 -27.12 30.82 -1.97
C ASP A 68 -27.18 29.51 -2.78
N CYS A 69 -28.31 28.78 -2.72
CA CYS A 69 -28.43 27.39 -3.15
C CYS A 69 -28.59 27.17 -4.67
N MET A 70 -28.55 28.22 -5.52
CA MET A 70 -28.96 28.08 -6.93
C MET A 70 -28.05 28.71 -8.00
N SER A 71 -26.74 28.84 -7.77
CA SER A 71 -25.80 29.28 -8.84
C SER A 71 -24.67 28.31 -9.19
N ILE A 72 -24.74 27.04 -8.78
CA ILE A 72 -23.76 26.01 -9.19
C ILE A 72 -24.46 24.81 -9.86
N ALA A 73 -25.43 25.11 -10.72
CA ALA A 73 -25.81 24.20 -11.79
C ALA A 73 -25.10 24.69 -13.06
N THR A 74 -24.52 23.75 -13.82
CA THR A 74 -23.81 23.93 -15.10
C THR A 74 -22.46 24.65 -15.05
N MET A 75 -21.41 23.96 -14.62
CA MET A 75 -20.11 24.05 -15.30
C MET A 75 -19.47 22.66 -15.40
N GLN A 76 -18.94 22.41 -16.57
CA GLN A 76 -18.38 21.16 -17.07
C GLN A 76 -17.39 20.50 -16.11
N ALA A 77 -17.21 19.20 -16.31
CA ALA A 77 -16.20 18.34 -15.72
C ALA A 77 -14.75 18.84 -15.96
N ASN A 78 -14.39 19.95 -15.31
CA ASN A 78 -13.03 20.32 -15.02
C ASN A 78 -12.74 19.77 -13.63
N SER A 79 -11.90 18.74 -13.57
CA SER A 79 -11.35 18.10 -12.38
C SER A 79 -10.57 19.12 -11.52
N LYS A 80 -11.27 19.95 -10.75
CA LYS A 80 -10.61 20.89 -9.85
C LYS A 80 -10.00 20.11 -8.68
N SER A 81 -8.66 20.13 -8.61
CA SER A 81 -7.86 19.58 -7.51
C SER A 81 -7.77 20.62 -6.39
N PHE A 82 -8.45 20.38 -5.28
CA PHE A 82 -8.37 21.26 -4.11
C PHE A 82 -7.65 20.57 -2.96
N VAL A 83 -6.86 21.34 -2.22
CA VAL A 83 -6.26 20.88 -0.97
C VAL A 83 -7.36 20.69 0.08
N VAL A 84 -7.52 19.47 0.57
CA VAL A 84 -8.47 19.10 1.64
C VAL A 84 -7.85 19.38 3.00
N LYS A 85 -6.67 18.81 3.26
CA LYS A 85 -5.94 19.00 4.51
C LYS A 85 -4.43 18.78 4.30
N THR A 86 -3.67 19.21 5.30
CA THR A 86 -2.24 18.86 5.42
C THR A 86 -2.13 17.66 6.34
N LEU A 87 -1.39 16.64 5.92
CA LEU A 87 -1.14 15.47 6.77
C LEU A 87 0.00 15.76 7.75
N ASP A 88 -0.04 15.15 8.94
CA ASP A 88 1.07 15.25 9.88
C ASP A 88 2.23 14.34 9.43
N ARG A 89 3.23 14.94 8.79
CA ARG A 89 4.40 14.21 8.28
C ARG A 89 5.18 13.45 9.36
N LYS A 90 5.02 13.78 10.65
CA LYS A 90 5.71 13.06 11.74
C LYS A 90 5.28 11.60 11.85
N THR A 91 4.09 11.27 11.36
CA THR A 91 3.56 9.91 11.34
C THR A 91 3.62 9.29 9.94
N LEU A 92 4.20 9.97 8.97
CA LEU A 92 4.26 9.48 7.58
C LEU A 92 5.65 8.97 7.24
N TRP A 93 5.66 7.82 6.60
CA TRP A 93 6.85 7.17 6.09
C TRP A 93 6.71 6.92 4.59
N GLU A 94 7.80 7.12 3.87
CA GLU A 94 7.93 6.74 2.47
C GLU A 94 8.44 5.29 2.42
N MET A 95 7.59 4.38 1.96
CA MET A 95 7.95 2.98 1.83
C MET A 95 8.92 2.77 0.67
N GLN A 96 9.89 1.89 0.92
CA GLN A 96 10.93 1.49 -0.01
C GLN A 96 10.91 -0.03 -0.17
N THR A 97 11.83 -0.54 -0.98
CA THR A 97 12.14 -1.97 -1.05
C THR A 97 13.64 -2.15 -0.74
N PRO A 98 14.06 -3.28 -0.15
CA PRO A 98 13.34 -4.54 -0.07
C PRO A 98 12.19 -4.61 0.94
N GLN A 99 11.23 -5.48 0.63
CA GLN A 99 10.16 -5.93 1.52
C GLN A 99 10.39 -7.40 1.86
N VAL A 100 10.28 -7.77 3.13
CA VAL A 100 10.64 -9.10 3.65
C VAL A 100 9.43 -9.72 4.33
N ILE A 101 9.06 -10.93 3.92
CA ILE A 101 7.85 -11.61 4.41
C ILE A 101 8.16 -13.10 4.62
N LYS A 102 7.70 -13.70 5.73
CA LYS A 102 7.76 -15.15 5.93
C LYS A 102 6.90 -15.87 4.88
N PRO A 103 7.37 -16.96 4.24
CA PRO A 103 6.63 -17.65 3.19
C PRO A 103 5.22 -18.08 3.60
N ASP A 104 5.02 -18.56 4.83
CA ASP A 104 3.69 -18.98 5.32
C ASP A 104 2.71 -17.81 5.39
N LEU A 105 3.21 -16.62 5.77
CA LEU A 105 2.41 -15.40 5.85
C LEU A 105 2.04 -14.90 4.45
N LEU A 106 3.00 -14.94 3.53
CA LEU A 106 2.79 -14.59 2.12
C LEU A 106 1.76 -15.52 1.46
N ARG A 107 1.87 -16.85 1.68
CA ARG A 107 0.90 -17.84 1.18
C ARG A 107 -0.51 -17.59 1.70
N LYS A 108 -0.67 -17.39 3.02
CA LYS A 108 -1.97 -17.04 3.62
C LYS A 108 -2.58 -15.79 2.98
N GLY A 109 -1.75 -14.81 2.67
CA GLY A 109 -2.16 -13.57 2.01
C GLY A 109 -2.72 -13.84 0.62
N PHE A 110 -1.97 -14.59 -0.20
CA PHE A 110 -2.42 -14.97 -1.53
C PHE A 110 -3.67 -15.86 -1.52
N ASP A 111 -3.78 -16.77 -0.55
CA ASP A 111 -4.98 -17.61 -0.39
C ASP A 111 -6.21 -16.78 -0.02
N LEU A 112 -6.06 -15.74 0.81
CA LEU A 112 -7.12 -14.78 1.10
C LEU A 112 -7.56 -14.06 -0.17
N VAL A 113 -6.60 -13.47 -0.91
CA VAL A 113 -6.85 -12.77 -2.18
C VAL A 113 -7.55 -13.69 -3.18
N HIS A 114 -7.04 -14.91 -3.39
CA HIS A 114 -7.60 -15.88 -4.33
C HIS A 114 -9.04 -16.28 -3.94
N ARG A 115 -9.31 -16.51 -2.66
CA ARG A 115 -10.67 -16.83 -2.17
C ARG A 115 -11.64 -15.69 -2.41
N ILE A 116 -11.23 -14.46 -2.06
CA ILE A 116 -12.03 -13.26 -2.30
C ILE A 116 -12.38 -13.17 -3.80
N LEU A 117 -11.37 -13.23 -4.68
CA LEU A 117 -11.57 -13.17 -6.13
C LEU A 117 -12.43 -14.31 -6.67
N SER A 118 -12.28 -15.53 -6.15
CA SER A 118 -13.07 -16.71 -6.55
C SER A 118 -14.54 -16.57 -6.17
N SER A 119 -14.84 -16.02 -5.00
CA SER A 119 -16.21 -15.76 -4.56
C SER A 119 -16.89 -14.66 -5.39
N PHE A 120 -16.14 -13.68 -5.89
CA PHE A 120 -16.63 -12.68 -6.86
C PHE A 120 -16.89 -13.25 -8.25
N GLY A 121 -16.10 -14.23 -8.69
CA GLY A 121 -16.28 -14.89 -10.00
C GLY A 121 -17.62 -15.61 -10.16
N ASN A 122 -18.24 -16.04 -9.05
CA ASN A 122 -19.57 -16.63 -9.04
C ASN A 122 -20.71 -15.59 -9.02
N ILE A 123 -20.40 -14.31 -8.85
CA ILE A 123 -21.38 -13.21 -8.91
C ILE A 123 -21.38 -12.68 -10.35
N SER A 124 -22.29 -13.21 -11.16
CA SER A 124 -22.48 -12.82 -12.56
C SER A 124 -22.64 -11.30 -12.70
N GLY A 125 -21.58 -10.61 -13.14
CA GLY A 125 -21.66 -9.19 -13.55
C GLY A 125 -20.54 -8.26 -13.07
N THR A 126 -19.68 -8.66 -12.14
CA THR A 126 -18.58 -7.78 -11.67
C THR A 126 -17.27 -8.09 -12.39
N LYS A 127 -16.99 -7.35 -13.47
CA LYS A 127 -15.64 -7.35 -14.07
C LYS A 127 -14.69 -6.62 -13.12
N GLY A 128 -13.65 -7.32 -12.65
CA GLY A 128 -12.42 -6.74 -12.11
C GLY A 128 -12.60 -5.93 -10.82
N VAL A 129 -12.53 -6.59 -9.67
CA VAL A 129 -12.52 -5.92 -8.37
C VAL A 129 -11.07 -5.49 -8.06
N CYS A 130 -10.59 -4.51 -8.82
CA CYS A 130 -9.56 -3.58 -8.34
C CYS A 130 -10.31 -2.26 -8.15
N GLY A 131 -10.74 -1.97 -6.92
CA GLY A 131 -11.42 -0.71 -6.57
C GLY A 131 -12.96 -0.67 -6.67
N ALA A 132 -13.69 -1.80 -6.66
CA ALA A 132 -15.15 -1.77 -6.63
C ALA A 132 -15.70 -1.74 -5.19
N GLN A 133 -16.49 -0.72 -4.85
CA GLN A 133 -17.21 -0.62 -3.58
C GLN A 133 -18.50 -1.45 -3.63
N MET A 134 -18.64 -2.44 -2.74
CA MET A 134 -19.90 -3.16 -2.52
C MET A 134 -20.69 -2.57 -1.35
N GLY A 135 -22.01 -2.70 -1.38
CA GLY A 135 -22.86 -2.29 -0.25
C GLY A 135 -22.69 -3.21 0.97
N ASN A 136 -22.85 -2.65 2.18
CA ASN A 136 -22.64 -3.34 3.48
C ASN A 136 -23.34 -4.71 3.63
N ILE A 137 -24.53 -4.90 3.04
CA ILE A 137 -25.26 -6.17 3.10
C ILE A 137 -24.57 -7.24 2.24
N GLN A 138 -24.11 -6.87 1.05
CA GLN A 138 -23.38 -7.75 0.13
C GLN A 138 -22.02 -8.14 0.71
N LEU A 139 -21.34 -7.19 1.36
CA LEU A 139 -20.07 -7.39 2.05
C LEU A 139 -20.17 -8.42 3.16
N ARG A 140 -21.23 -8.36 3.97
CA ARG A 140 -21.46 -9.29 5.09
C ARG A 140 -21.81 -10.70 4.63
N GLN A 141 -22.59 -10.82 3.55
CA GLN A 141 -22.91 -12.10 2.95
C GLN A 141 -21.67 -12.76 2.34
N LEU A 142 -20.82 -11.99 1.67
CA LEU A 142 -19.55 -12.47 1.13
C LEU A 142 -18.58 -12.87 2.26
N ALA A 143 -18.49 -12.09 3.33
CA ALA A 143 -17.67 -12.42 4.50
C ALA A 143 -18.10 -13.75 5.15
N LEU A 144 -19.41 -14.01 5.29
CA LEU A 144 -19.96 -15.29 5.76
C LEU A 144 -19.57 -16.49 4.89
N GLU A 145 -19.53 -16.31 3.57
CA GLU A 145 -19.15 -17.37 2.62
C GLU A 145 -17.65 -17.68 2.69
N VAL A 146 -16.81 -16.66 2.94
CA VAL A 146 -15.36 -16.81 3.09
C VAL A 146 -14.97 -17.33 4.49
N GLU A 147 -15.66 -16.91 5.57
CA GLU A 147 -15.38 -17.32 6.96
C GLU A 147 -15.50 -18.83 7.17
N ARG A 148 -16.45 -19.47 6.48
CA ARG A 148 -16.67 -20.93 6.53
C ARG A 148 -15.45 -21.76 6.08
N ALA A 149 -14.40 -21.12 5.55
CA ALA A 149 -13.21 -21.76 4.98
C ALA A 149 -11.88 -21.56 5.76
N GLU A 150 -11.84 -20.93 6.95
CA GLU A 150 -10.79 -20.97 8.03
C GLU A 150 -10.43 -19.61 8.70
N SER A 151 -9.92 -19.71 9.95
CA SER A 151 -9.10 -18.87 10.88
C SER A 151 -9.15 -17.34 10.91
N LEU A 152 -9.70 -16.65 9.92
CA LEU A 152 -10.01 -15.23 10.02
C LEU A 152 -11.39 -15.06 10.65
N SER A 153 -11.51 -14.14 11.59
CA SER A 153 -12.81 -13.77 12.15
C SER A 153 -13.68 -13.07 11.10
N MET A 154 -15.00 -13.20 11.22
CA MET A 154 -15.96 -12.44 10.42
C MET A 154 -15.60 -10.95 10.29
N ASP A 155 -15.13 -10.35 11.38
CA ASP A 155 -14.81 -8.92 11.44
C ASP A 155 -13.62 -8.55 10.53
N GLU A 156 -12.61 -9.43 10.45
CA GLU A 156 -11.42 -9.22 9.60
C GLU A 156 -11.76 -9.33 8.11
N LEU A 157 -12.61 -10.29 7.77
CA LEU A 157 -13.10 -10.48 6.40
C LEU A 157 -14.01 -9.34 5.97
N PHE A 158 -14.95 -8.93 6.83
CA PHE A 158 -15.84 -7.83 6.55
C PHE A 158 -15.07 -6.53 6.33
N TYR A 159 -14.08 -6.24 7.19
CA TYR A 159 -13.22 -5.07 7.04
C TYR A 159 -12.43 -5.08 5.72
N THR A 160 -11.78 -6.20 5.40
CA THR A 160 -10.98 -6.35 4.17
C THR A 160 -11.83 -6.14 2.92
N LEU A 161 -13.06 -6.66 2.93
CA LEU A 161 -13.99 -6.48 1.83
C LEU A 161 -14.54 -5.04 1.78
N SER A 162 -14.77 -4.39 2.93
CA SER A 162 -15.34 -3.03 2.99
C SER A 162 -14.36 -1.94 2.57
N GLU A 163 -13.07 -2.09 2.91
CA GLU A 163 -12.02 -1.16 2.48
C GLU A 163 -11.69 -1.31 0.99
N GLY A 164 -12.08 -2.43 0.37
CA GLY A 164 -11.70 -2.80 -0.98
C GLY A 164 -10.30 -3.42 -0.99
N LEU A 165 -10.16 -4.53 -1.70
CA LEU A 165 -8.86 -5.19 -1.83
C LEU A 165 -7.98 -4.38 -2.79
N GLU A 166 -7.14 -3.50 -2.24
CA GLU A 166 -6.13 -2.75 -2.98
C GLU A 166 -4.74 -3.21 -2.55
N VAL A 167 -4.12 -4.07 -3.36
CA VAL A 167 -2.75 -4.53 -3.14
C VAL A 167 -1.81 -3.58 -3.89
N THR A 168 -1.27 -2.60 -3.18
CA THR A 168 -0.41 -1.54 -3.75
C THR A 168 1.08 -1.90 -3.69
N ASP A 169 1.48 -2.70 -2.71
CA ASP A 169 2.81 -3.28 -2.55
C ASP A 169 2.75 -4.70 -1.95
N ASP A 170 3.88 -5.39 -1.81
CA ASP A 170 3.87 -6.80 -1.39
C ASP A 170 3.49 -6.98 0.09
N VAL A 171 3.82 -6.02 0.95
CA VAL A 171 3.45 -6.08 2.39
C VAL A 171 2.00 -5.71 2.65
N SER A 172 1.34 -4.98 1.76
CA SER A 172 -0.10 -4.71 1.88
C SER A 172 -0.93 -6.00 1.97
N ILE A 173 -0.47 -7.11 1.37
CA ILE A 173 -1.15 -8.41 1.52
C ILE A 173 -1.15 -8.90 2.97
N VAL A 174 -0.12 -8.55 3.73
CA VAL A 174 0.03 -8.87 5.15
C VAL A 174 -0.85 -7.96 6.01
N GLU A 175 -0.98 -6.68 5.63
CA GLU A 175 -1.88 -5.73 6.29
C GLU A 175 -3.35 -6.15 6.18
N HIS A 176 -3.75 -6.71 5.03
CA HIS A 176 -5.08 -7.28 4.84
C HIS A 176 -5.34 -8.51 5.71
N LEU A 177 -4.29 -9.25 6.09
CA LEU A 177 -4.35 -10.34 7.08
C LEU A 177 -4.38 -9.84 8.54
N LYS A 178 -4.38 -8.52 8.77
CA LYS A 178 -4.29 -7.90 10.10
C LYS A 178 -3.04 -8.31 10.89
N GLN A 179 -2.02 -8.74 10.18
CA GLN A 179 -0.72 -9.02 10.77
C GLN A 179 0.14 -7.74 10.73
N PRO A 180 0.93 -7.48 11.77
CA PRO A 180 1.78 -6.30 11.79
C PRO A 180 2.88 -6.41 10.73
N VAL A 181 3.17 -5.28 10.10
CA VAL A 181 4.35 -5.11 9.23
C VAL A 181 5.30 -4.14 9.94
N TYR A 182 6.52 -4.59 10.20
CA TYR A 182 7.52 -3.74 10.85
C TYR A 182 8.17 -2.77 9.85
N ILE A 183 8.29 -1.50 10.22
CA ILE A 183 9.00 -0.52 9.39
C ILE A 183 10.46 -0.48 9.86
N THR A 184 11.36 -0.95 9.03
CA THR A 184 12.80 -0.85 9.23
C THR A 184 13.29 0.46 8.60
N GLU A 185 13.98 1.29 9.39
CA GLU A 185 14.55 2.54 8.90
C GLU A 185 15.69 2.26 7.89
N GLY A 186 15.53 2.79 6.67
CA GLY A 186 16.51 2.69 5.59
C GLY A 186 17.19 4.02 5.24
N SER A 187 17.91 4.03 4.12
CA SER A 187 18.58 5.23 3.63
C SER A 187 17.75 6.05 2.62
N TYR A 188 17.85 7.38 2.72
CA TYR A 188 17.34 8.30 1.68
C TYR A 188 18.05 8.16 0.33
N THR A 189 19.23 7.52 0.29
CA THR A 189 19.95 7.23 -0.97
C THR A 189 19.36 6.05 -1.73
N ASN A 190 18.49 5.24 -1.10
CA ASN A 190 17.78 4.11 -1.72
C ASN A 190 16.60 4.58 -2.59
N ILE A 191 16.89 5.47 -3.53
CA ILE A 191 15.91 6.07 -4.44
C ILE A 191 15.39 5.05 -5.45
N LYS A 192 14.13 5.23 -5.87
CA LYS A 192 13.57 4.54 -7.03
C LYS A 192 13.84 5.39 -8.27
N VAL A 193 14.60 4.85 -9.20
CA VAL A 193 14.88 5.50 -10.49
C VAL A 193 13.66 5.36 -11.39
N THR A 194 12.93 6.45 -11.57
CA THR A 194 11.68 6.50 -12.36
C THR A 194 11.72 7.51 -13.49
N THR A 195 12.64 8.48 -13.41
CA THR A 195 12.82 9.57 -14.37
C THR A 195 14.28 9.67 -14.83
N PRO A 196 14.56 10.35 -15.95
CA PRO A 196 15.93 10.63 -16.37
C PRO A 196 16.75 11.42 -15.34
N ASP A 197 16.13 12.32 -14.58
CA ASP A 197 16.83 13.11 -13.55
C ASP A 197 17.28 12.23 -12.37
N ASP A 198 16.51 11.17 -12.06
CA ASP A 198 16.90 10.19 -11.03
C ASP A 198 18.19 9.44 -11.41
N LEU A 199 18.47 9.24 -12.70
CA LEU A 199 19.71 8.61 -13.15
C LEU A 199 20.93 9.46 -12.82
N LEU A 200 20.83 10.78 -13.04
CA LEU A 200 21.88 11.72 -12.69
C LEU A 200 22.12 11.71 -11.18
N LEU A 201 21.05 11.71 -10.38
CA LEU A 201 21.16 11.60 -8.93
C LEU A 201 21.82 10.28 -8.51
N ALA A 202 21.37 9.16 -9.08
CA ALA A 202 21.89 7.84 -8.76
C ALA A 202 23.40 7.72 -9.08
N GLU A 203 23.83 8.21 -10.23
CA GLU A 203 25.24 8.23 -10.62
C GLU A 203 26.09 9.04 -9.65
N ARG A 204 25.58 10.20 -9.19
CA ARG A 204 26.29 11.04 -8.22
C ARG A 204 26.42 10.37 -6.87
N ILE A 205 25.37 9.71 -6.38
CA ILE A 205 25.41 8.93 -5.14
C ILE A 205 26.49 7.83 -5.24
N LEU A 206 26.47 7.04 -6.31
CA LEU A 206 27.46 5.96 -6.54
C LEU A 206 28.90 6.47 -6.56
N ASN A 207 29.14 7.63 -7.17
CA ASN A 207 30.48 8.19 -7.28
C ASN A 207 31.00 8.80 -5.97
N LEU A 208 30.11 9.29 -5.10
CA LEU A 208 30.49 9.77 -3.77
C LEU A 208 30.99 8.62 -2.89
N GLU A 209 30.33 7.47 -2.92
CA GLU A 209 30.75 6.30 -2.13
C GLU A 209 32.14 5.78 -2.54
N LYS A 210 32.47 5.83 -3.84
CA LYS A 210 33.80 5.43 -4.34
C LYS A 210 34.93 6.38 -3.95
N SER A 211 34.61 7.63 -3.62
CA SER A 211 35.61 8.66 -3.33
C SER A 211 36.01 8.72 -1.85
N VAL A 212 35.35 7.93 -0.99
CA VAL A 212 35.57 7.90 0.47
C VAL A 212 36.40 6.66 0.89
N VAL A 213 36.87 5.86 -0.07
CA VAL A 213 37.72 4.67 0.15
C VAL A 213 39.15 4.91 -0.33
#